data_AF-A0A841R6E2-F1
#
_entry.id   AF-A0A841R6E2-F1
#
_cell.length_a   1.000
_cell.length_b   1.000
_cell.length_c   1.000
_cell.angle_alpha   90.00
_cell.angle_beta   90.00
_cell.angle_gamma   90.00
#
_symmetry.space_group_name_H-M   'P 1'
#
loop_
_entity.id
_entity.type
_entity.pdbx_description
1 polymer ?
#
loop_
_entity_poly.entity_id
_entity_poly.type
_entity_poly.pdbx_seq_one_letter_code
_entity_poly.pdbx_strand_id
1 'polypeptide(L)'
;MKRSANSMLFLQLSLALMFITFGLVGIINYNSDLANFGRSVNKLFGQSNDIIPILFAVLELVAGVLLLASLFTGTSSRILSLSLLVIFIFWIVYIVMNYFMGGFGEPDFLIWLKGLSPQLVALSGLWIITRNRG
;
A
#
# COMPACT_ATOMS: atom_id res chain seq x y z
N MET A 1 29.70 -8.11 -9.51
CA MET A 1 28.46 -7.92 -8.74
C MET A 1 27.32 -7.50 -9.68
N LYS A 2 26.49 -8.44 -10.17
CA LYS A 2 25.32 -8.15 -11.05
C LYS A 2 24.02 -8.85 -10.59
N ARG A 3 24.05 -9.61 -9.49
CA ARG A 3 22.92 -10.44 -9.03
C ARG A 3 21.84 -9.67 -8.24
N SER A 4 22.17 -8.57 -7.56
CA SER A 4 21.18 -7.83 -6.74
C SER A 4 20.22 -6.96 -7.55
N ALA A 5 20.62 -6.52 -8.75
CA ALA A 5 19.78 -5.67 -9.60
C ALA A 5 18.51 -6.40 -10.04
N ASN A 6 18.61 -7.69 -10.41
CA ASN A 6 17.44 -8.45 -10.88
C ASN A 6 16.44 -8.70 -9.75
N SER A 7 16.88 -9.13 -8.56
CA SER A 7 15.98 -9.39 -7.44
C SER A 7 15.26 -8.12 -6.97
N MET A 8 15.95 -6.97 -7.00
CA MET A 8 15.37 -5.68 -6.66
C MET A 8 14.28 -5.25 -7.66
N LEU A 9 14.54 -5.48 -8.94
CA LEU A 9 13.64 -5.17 -10.04
C LEU A 9 12.37 -6.00 -9.94
N PHE A 10 12.48 -7.31 -9.66
CA PHE A 10 11.32 -8.17 -9.42
C PHE A 10 10.50 -7.72 -8.20
N LEU A 11 11.14 -7.44 -7.07
CA LEU A 11 10.46 -6.95 -5.86
C LEU A 11 9.69 -5.65 -6.15
N GLN A 12 10.35 -4.69 -6.80
CA GLN A 12 9.75 -3.40 -7.14
C GLN A 12 8.60 -3.53 -8.12
N LEU A 13 8.73 -4.38 -9.13
CA LEU A 13 7.67 -4.66 -10.09
C LEU A 13 6.47 -5.33 -9.42
N SER A 14 6.70 -6.33 -8.56
CA SER A 14 5.64 -7.01 -7.80
C SER A 14 4.89 -6.05 -6.89
N LEU A 15 5.60 -5.15 -6.20
CA LEU A 15 4.97 -4.10 -5.38
C LEU A 15 4.17 -3.15 -6.26
N ALA A 16 4.75 -2.62 -7.33
CA ALA A 16 4.05 -1.71 -8.23
C ALA A 16 2.72 -2.30 -8.72
N LEU A 17 2.73 -3.56 -9.15
CA LEU A 17 1.53 -4.28 -9.60
C LEU A 17 0.51 -4.47 -8.47
N MET A 18 0.98 -4.82 -7.26
CA MET A 18 0.11 -4.98 -6.09
C MET A 18 -0.59 -3.65 -5.73
N PHE A 19 0.16 -2.55 -5.65
CA PHE A 19 -0.39 -1.21 -5.36
C PHE A 19 -1.38 -0.75 -6.43
N ILE A 20 -1.06 -0.94 -7.72
CA ILE A 20 -1.97 -0.63 -8.82
C ILE A 20 -3.25 -1.45 -8.70
N THR A 21 -3.13 -2.73 -8.40
CA THR A 21 -4.28 -3.64 -8.28
C THR A 21 -5.16 -3.26 -7.09
N PHE A 22 -4.58 -2.93 -5.94
CA PHE A 22 -5.34 -2.48 -4.77
C PHE A 22 -6.08 -1.17 -5.06
N GLY A 23 -5.40 -0.18 -5.64
CA GLY A 23 -6.02 1.08 -6.03
C GLY A 23 -7.14 0.90 -7.06
N LEU A 24 -6.94 0.08 -8.10
CA LEU A 24 -7.98 -0.22 -9.08
C LEU A 24 -9.17 -0.96 -8.45
N VAL A 25 -8.93 -1.96 -7.62
CA VAL A 25 -9.98 -2.70 -6.90
C VAL A 25 -10.75 -1.76 -5.97
N GLY A 26 -10.07 -0.84 -5.28
CA GLY A 26 -10.69 0.16 -4.41
C GLY A 26 -11.56 1.16 -5.17
N ILE A 27 -11.16 1.55 -6.38
CA ILE A 27 -11.96 2.43 -7.25
C ILE A 27 -13.16 1.67 -7.86
N ILE A 28 -12.92 0.48 -8.42
CA ILE A 28 -13.95 -0.33 -9.11
C ILE A 28 -15.03 -0.81 -8.14
N ASN A 29 -14.64 -1.25 -6.94
CA ASN A 29 -15.55 -1.78 -5.93
C ASN A 29 -15.98 -0.73 -4.90
N TYR A 30 -15.87 0.55 -5.23
CA TYR A 30 -16.32 1.63 -4.37
C TYR A 30 -17.80 1.47 -3.95
N ASN A 31 -18.62 0.93 -4.85
CA ASN A 31 -20.07 0.70 -4.64
C ASN A 31 -20.43 -0.71 -4.16
N SER A 32 -19.46 -1.58 -3.86
CA SER A 32 -19.70 -2.99 -3.46
C SER A 32 -18.96 -3.37 -2.18
N ASP A 33 -19.40 -4.46 -1.54
CA ASP A 33 -19.03 -4.94 -0.19
C ASP A 33 -17.52 -5.10 0.13
N LEU A 34 -16.62 -4.88 -0.83
CA LEU A 34 -15.17 -4.94 -0.67
C LEU A 34 -14.53 -3.63 -0.17
N ALA A 35 -15.29 -2.52 -0.08
CA ALA A 35 -14.84 -1.24 0.50
C ALA A 35 -14.74 -1.25 2.05
N ASN A 36 -14.16 -2.30 2.63
CA ASN A 36 -14.04 -2.46 4.09
C ASN A 36 -13.13 -1.39 4.71
N PHE A 37 -12.10 -0.95 3.98
CA PHE A 37 -11.17 0.11 4.42
C PHE A 37 -11.89 1.44 4.67
N GLY A 38 -12.64 1.90 3.67
CA GLY A 38 -13.34 3.17 3.72
C GLY A 38 -14.35 3.25 4.84
N ARG A 39 -15.09 2.14 5.03
CA ARG A 39 -16.06 2.01 6.11
C ARG A 39 -15.38 2.00 7.48
N SER A 40 -14.22 1.34 7.64
CA SER A 40 -13.49 1.34 8.92
C SER A 40 -12.95 2.72 9.27
N VAL A 41 -12.38 3.45 8.32
CA VAL A 41 -11.90 4.82 8.56
C VAL A 41 -13.07 5.80 8.75
N ASN A 42 -14.13 5.70 7.94
CA ASN A 42 -15.35 6.50 8.11
C ASN A 42 -16.01 6.29 9.48
N LYS A 43 -16.02 5.06 9.99
CA LYS A 43 -16.47 4.75 11.36
C LYS A 43 -15.61 5.41 12.42
N LEU A 44 -14.28 5.43 12.24
CA LEU A 44 -13.34 6.07 13.18
C LEU A 44 -13.44 7.61 13.17
N PHE A 45 -13.81 8.22 12.03
CA PHE A 45 -14.00 9.66 11.90
C PHE A 45 -15.47 10.12 12.04
N GLY A 46 -16.39 9.21 12.38
CA GLY A 46 -17.79 9.54 12.69
C GLY A 46 -18.61 10.10 11.52
N GLN A 47 -18.11 10.05 10.28
CA GLN A 47 -18.81 10.55 9.09
C GLN A 47 -19.13 9.40 8.13
N SER A 48 -20.39 9.33 7.71
CA SER A 48 -20.87 8.44 6.64
C SER A 48 -20.47 8.92 5.23
N ASN A 49 -19.39 9.68 5.11
CA ASN A 49 -19.01 10.30 3.85
C ASN A 49 -18.01 9.41 3.12
N ASP A 50 -18.45 8.78 2.04
CA ASP A 50 -17.69 7.77 1.29
C ASP A 50 -16.45 8.32 0.54
N ILE A 51 -16.04 9.57 0.77
CA ILE A 51 -14.87 10.17 0.11
C ILE A 51 -13.54 9.54 0.53
N ILE A 52 -13.40 9.13 1.79
CA ILE A 52 -12.14 8.62 2.34
C ILE A 52 -11.64 7.33 1.63
N PRO A 53 -12.46 6.29 1.39
CA PRO A 53 -12.02 5.11 0.64
C PRO A 53 -11.48 5.45 -0.75
N ILE A 54 -12.15 6.34 -1.49
CA ILE A 54 -11.71 6.76 -2.83
C ILE A 54 -10.35 7.44 -2.77
N LEU A 55 -10.15 8.34 -1.81
CA LEU A 55 -8.86 9.03 -1.65
C LEU A 55 -7.72 8.04 -1.44
N PHE A 56 -7.92 7.03 -0.60
CA PHE A 56 -6.92 5.99 -0.38
C PHE A 56 -6.69 5.14 -1.64
N ALA A 57 -7.74 4.73 -2.34
CA ALA A 57 -7.59 3.96 -3.57
C ALA A 57 -6.83 4.74 -4.66
N VAL A 58 -7.07 6.06 -4.77
CA VAL A 58 -6.31 6.95 -5.66
C VAL A 58 -4.85 7.06 -5.23
N LEU A 59 -4.57 7.21 -3.93
CA LEU A 59 -3.20 7.26 -3.41
C LEU A 59 -2.44 5.95 -3.65
N GLU A 60 -3.10 4.79 -3.48
CA GLU A 60 -2.54 3.47 -3.78
C GLU A 60 -2.20 3.32 -5.28
N LEU A 61 -3.10 3.78 -6.15
CA LEU A 61 -2.88 3.77 -7.58
C LEU A 61 -1.68 4.65 -7.96
N VAL A 62 -1.63 5.88 -7.45
CA VAL A 62 -0.52 6.82 -7.67
C VAL A 62 0.79 6.24 -7.16
N ALA A 63 0.78 5.61 -5.98
CA ALA A 63 1.95 4.95 -5.41
C ALA A 63 2.49 3.84 -6.32
N GLY A 64 1.59 2.98 -6.83
CA GLY A 64 1.96 1.90 -7.74
C GLY A 64 2.51 2.41 -9.08
N VAL A 65 1.91 3.46 -9.64
CA VAL A 65 2.41 4.11 -10.86
C VAL A 65 3.78 4.75 -10.64
N LEU A 66 4.00 5.42 -9.51
CA LEU A 66 5.31 6.01 -9.17
C LEU A 66 6.38 4.93 -9.00
N LEU A 67 6.05 3.83 -8.31
CA LEU A 67 6.93 2.67 -8.19
C LEU A 67 7.29 2.09 -9.57
N LEU A 68 6.32 1.95 -10.46
CA LEU A 68 6.54 1.46 -11.82
C LEU A 68 7.41 2.44 -12.64
N ALA A 69 7.06 3.73 -12.65
CA ALA A 69 7.78 4.76 -13.38
C ALA A 69 9.24 4.86 -12.93
N SER A 70 9.49 4.74 -11.62
CA SER A 70 10.84 4.78 -11.06
C SER A 70 11.73 3.59 -11.48
N LEU A 71 11.15 2.55 -12.06
CA LEU A 71 11.88 1.41 -12.63
C LEU A 71 12.50 1.77 -13.99
N PHE A 72 11.80 2.59 -14.78
CA PHE A 72 12.23 3.01 -16.12
C PHE A 72 13.16 4.23 -16.10
N THR A 73 13.00 5.13 -15.13
CA THR A 73 13.81 6.36 -15.07
C THR A 73 15.25 6.12 -14.57
N GLY A 74 15.54 4.96 -13.97
CA GLY A 74 16.90 4.53 -13.56
C GLY A 74 17.62 5.44 -12.55
N THR A 75 17.04 6.58 -12.20
CA THR A 75 17.66 7.65 -11.42
C THR A 75 16.93 7.77 -10.09
N SER A 76 17.68 7.63 -8.99
CA SER A 76 17.17 8.00 -7.67
C SER A 76 17.15 9.53 -7.56
N SER A 77 16.07 10.15 -8.01
CA SER A 77 15.83 11.56 -7.69
C SER A 77 15.37 11.66 -6.25
N ARG A 78 15.78 12.74 -5.56
CA ARG A 78 15.37 13.03 -4.18
C ARG A 78 13.83 13.01 -4.03
N ILE A 79 13.14 13.41 -5.10
CA ILE A 79 11.67 13.43 -5.20
C ILE A 79 11.11 12.01 -5.15
N LEU A 80 11.66 11.05 -5.91
CA LEU A 80 11.21 9.66 -5.89
C LEU A 80 11.44 9.00 -4.53
N SER A 81 12.59 9.23 -3.90
CA SER A 81 12.87 8.72 -2.55
C SER A 81 11.89 9.29 -1.52
N LEU A 82 11.56 10.59 -1.61
CA LEU A 82 10.61 11.24 -0.71
C LEU A 82 9.17 10.75 -0.96
N SER A 83 8.78 10.53 -2.21
CA SER A 83 7.48 9.91 -2.54
C SER A 83 7.36 8.49 -1.97
N LEU A 84 8.40 7.66 -2.09
CA LEU A 84 8.41 6.31 -1.53
C LEU A 84 8.31 6.32 -0.01
N LEU A 85 8.97 7.28 0.65
CA LEU A 85 8.90 7.45 2.10
C LEU A 85 7.49 7.88 2.54
N VAL A 86 6.85 8.78 1.80
CA VAL A 86 5.45 9.16 2.05
C VAL A 86 4.54 7.93 1.92
N ILE A 87 4.66 7.16 0.83
CA ILE A 87 3.90 5.92 0.61
C ILE A 87 4.12 4.92 1.75
N PHE A 88 5.36 4.78 2.21
CA PHE A 88 5.72 3.91 3.33
C PHE A 88 5.00 4.32 4.62
N ILE A 89 5.00 5.61 4.96
CA ILE A 89 4.27 6.14 6.13
C ILE A 89 2.76 5.89 5.98
N PHE A 90 2.19 6.18 4.81
CA PHE A 90 0.78 5.91 4.53
C PHE A 90 0.44 4.43 4.73
N TRP A 91 1.32 3.51 4.32
CA TRP A 91 1.11 2.08 4.49
C TRP A 91 1.15 1.62 5.95
N ILE A 92 1.99 2.23 6.78
CA ILE A 92 1.98 2.01 8.23
C ILE A 92 0.64 2.43 8.82
N VAL A 93 0.18 3.64 8.47
CA VAL A 93 -1.12 4.15 8.94
C VAL A 93 -2.24 3.20 8.50
N TYR A 94 -2.22 2.72 7.25
CA TYR A 94 -3.17 1.73 6.75
C TYR A 94 -3.21 0.47 7.61
N ILE A 95 -2.06 -0.12 7.91
CA ILE A 95 -1.97 -1.35 8.72
C ILE A 95 -2.56 -1.11 10.10
N VAL A 96 -2.17 -0.02 10.77
CA VAL A 96 -2.65 0.32 12.11
C VAL A 96 -4.17 0.50 12.12
N MET A 97 -4.72 1.26 11.17
CA MET A 97 -6.16 1.51 11.17
C MET A 97 -6.99 0.26 10.87
N ASN A 98 -6.53 -0.63 10.00
CA ASN A 98 -7.34 -1.78 9.56
C ASN A 98 -7.17 -3.02 10.42
N TYR A 99 -5.96 -3.26 10.90
CA TYR A 99 -5.66 -4.49 11.63
C TYR A 99 -5.62 -4.27 13.15
N PHE A 100 -5.37 -3.06 13.61
CA PHE A 100 -5.29 -2.79 15.05
C PHE A 100 -6.49 -1.99 15.57
N MET A 101 -6.97 -0.98 14.83
CA MET A 101 -8.15 -0.20 15.24
C MET A 101 -9.49 -0.79 14.79
N GLY A 102 -9.50 -1.59 13.72
CA GLY A 102 -10.71 -2.19 13.15
C GLY A 102 -11.21 -3.48 13.83
N GLY A 103 -10.51 -3.97 14.86
CA GLY A 103 -10.79 -5.26 15.53
C GLY A 103 -9.54 -6.14 15.57
N PHE A 104 -8.80 -6.09 16.69
CA PHE A 104 -7.57 -6.85 16.86
C PHE A 104 -7.88 -8.35 17.00
N GLY A 105 -7.41 -9.16 16.03
CA GLY A 105 -7.57 -10.61 16.07
C GLY A 105 -8.97 -11.12 15.71
N GLU A 106 -9.85 -10.26 15.21
CA GLU A 106 -11.20 -10.61 14.76
C GLU A 106 -11.25 -10.87 13.24
N PRO A 107 -12.16 -11.74 12.75
CA PRO A 107 -13.05 -12.63 13.50
C PRO A 107 -12.34 -13.86 14.10
N ASP A 108 -11.23 -14.30 13.48
CA ASP A 108 -10.31 -15.31 13.97
C ASP A 108 -8.88 -14.82 13.81
N PHE A 109 -8.01 -15.08 14.80
CA PHE A 109 -6.63 -14.62 14.77
C PHE A 109 -5.86 -15.09 13.53
N LEU A 110 -6.11 -16.32 13.06
CA LEU A 110 -5.48 -16.85 11.84
C LEU A 110 -5.95 -16.13 10.57
N ILE A 111 -7.22 -15.75 10.50
CA ILE A 111 -7.79 -15.01 9.35
C ILE A 111 -7.23 -13.58 9.34
N TRP A 112 -7.19 -12.94 10.51
CA TRP A 112 -6.57 -11.64 10.71
C TRP A 112 -5.08 -11.65 10.30
N LEU A 113 -4.32 -12.65 10.76
CA LEU A 113 -2.90 -12.80 10.45
C LEU A 113 -2.67 -13.06 8.95
N LYS A 114 -3.53 -13.86 8.32
CA LYS A 114 -3.51 -14.09 6.87
C LYS A 114 -3.71 -12.80 6.09
N GLY A 115 -4.58 -11.90 6.55
CA GLY A 115 -4.77 -10.57 5.93
C GLY A 115 -3.58 -9.63 6.17
N LEU A 116 -3.03 -9.64 7.39
CA LEU A 116 -1.92 -8.76 7.77
C LEU A 116 -0.61 -9.12 7.06
N SER A 117 -0.37 -10.41 6.84
CA SER A 117 0.91 -10.92 6.32
C SER A 117 1.31 -10.29 4.97
N PRO A 118 0.46 -10.24 3.93
CA PRO A 118 0.75 -9.52 2.69
C PRO A 118 1.09 -8.03 2.90
N GLN A 119 0.45 -7.38 3.87
CA GLN A 119 0.67 -5.95 4.16
C GLN A 119 2.05 -5.71 4.78
N LEU A 120 2.51 -6.62 5.63
CA LEU A 120 3.87 -6.58 6.20
C LEU A 120 4.94 -6.87 5.14
N VAL A 121 4.66 -7.79 4.21
CA VAL A 121 5.54 -8.05 3.06
C VAL A 121 5.64 -6.80 2.17
N ALA A 122 4.51 -6.16 1.90
CA ALA A 122 4.46 -4.89 1.16
C ALA A 122 5.29 -3.80 1.84
N LEU A 123 5.10 -3.62 3.15
CA LEU A 123 5.84 -2.66 3.95
C LEU A 123 7.35 -2.93 3.94
N SER A 124 7.75 -4.18 4.11
CA SER A 124 9.15 -4.61 4.06
C SER A 124 9.76 -4.36 2.69
N GLY A 125 9.00 -4.63 1.63
CA GLY A 125 9.42 -4.39 0.25
C GLY A 125 9.64 -2.91 -0.04
N LEU A 126 8.71 -2.05 0.37
CA LEU A 126 8.86 -0.59 0.29
C LEU A 126 10.09 -0.08 1.04
N TRP A 127 10.33 -0.61 2.26
CA TRP A 127 11.51 -0.24 3.06
C TRP A 127 12.82 -0.56 2.35
N ILE A 128 12.93 -1.77 1.78
CA ILE A 128 14.12 -2.20 1.03
C ILE A 128 14.35 -1.28 -0.18
N ILE A 129 13.30 -0.94 -0.93
CA ILE A 129 13.39 -0.02 -2.09
C ILE A 129 13.84 1.36 -1.68
N THR A 130 13.26 1.89 -0.60
CA THR A 130 13.60 3.23 -0.10
C THR A 130 15.05 3.30 0.35
N ARG A 131 15.54 2.29 1.10
CA ARG A 131 16.92 2.24 1.60
C ARG A 131 17.96 2.02 0.49
N ASN A 132 17.63 1.27 -0.56
CA ASN A 132 18.57 1.06 -1.66
C ASN A 132 18.69 2.28 -2.59
N ARG A 133 17.78 3.25 -2.48
CA ARG A 133 17.76 4.47 -3.30
C ARG A 133 18.14 5.74 -2.54
N GLY A 134 18.04 5.75 -1.22
CA GLY A 134 18.53 6.84 -0.34
C GLY A 134 20.02 6.70 -0.04
#